data_AF-A0A5E4IFC6-F1
#
_entry.id   AF-A0A5E4IFC6-F1
#
_cell.length_a   1.000
_cell.length_b   1.000
_cell.length_c   1.000
_cell.angle_alpha   90.00
_cell.angle_beta   90.00
_cell.angle_gamma   90.00
#
_symmetry.space_group_name_H-M   'P 1'
#
loop_
_entity.id
_entity.type
_entity.pdbx_description
1 polymer ?
#
loop_
_entity_poly.entity_id
_entity_poly.type
_entity_poly.pdbx_seq_one_letter_code
_entity_poly.pdbx_strand_id
1 'polypeptide(L)'
;MEIQIEDNYQPLFWRIRQLGLMYSILDGKIYLDGPISLFKLTERYGTAFAKLLPTILMASRWCLKANVVRKTPQGKRVYEFTLDNTNKQIFGMESDVEIETEEKFDSAVEEEFYQLSFKGWTVRREPTILKAGRYAFIPDFLLERIGASTRVYVEIIGFWTPEYLKNKIQKINQLEERMRENMILLVNRNLACSGSEFDTDNVIFYDRKIPHLEILKILRRYEEKQLAEEIAKLKDIEITFEKDKDIISLDEVAGRCNVSLDALKEVIKGQKKDLGNYLILGDQLVGNQILKTIQGELEGVRKHEDALKVFKRYGVKAHTQALECLGYKVKWSGLDPENAEILKTKI
;
A
#
# COMPACT_ATOMS: atom_id res chain seq x y z
N MET A 1 21.45 9.88 20.36
CA MET A 1 22.78 9.73 19.74
C MET A 1 22.67 10.20 18.31
N GLU A 2 23.54 11.11 17.90
CA GLU A 2 23.70 11.54 16.52
C GLU A 2 24.75 10.66 15.85
N ILE A 3 24.45 10.18 14.64
CA ILE A 3 25.32 9.39 13.79
C ILE A 3 25.49 10.14 12.48
N GLN A 4 26.75 10.34 12.09
CA GLN A 4 27.15 10.83 10.78
C GLN A 4 28.05 9.79 10.13
N ILE A 5 27.82 9.50 8.87
CA ILE A 5 28.60 8.57 8.05
C ILE A 5 28.79 9.18 6.66
N GLU A 6 29.90 8.89 5.98
CA GLU A 6 30.13 9.32 4.58
C GLU A 6 29.65 8.28 3.55
N ASP A 7 29.62 6.99 3.92
CA ASP A 7 29.17 5.88 3.09
C ASP A 7 28.40 4.84 3.92
N ASN A 8 28.01 3.71 3.31
CA ASN A 8 27.37 2.59 3.99
C ASN A 8 25.97 2.90 4.60
N TYR A 9 25.25 3.87 4.04
CA TYR A 9 23.92 4.27 4.53
C TYR A 9 22.91 3.12 4.51
N GLN A 10 22.81 2.39 3.40
CA GLN A 10 21.77 1.37 3.24
C GLN A 10 21.93 0.21 4.24
N PRO A 11 23.12 -0.41 4.40
CA PRO A 11 23.31 -1.44 5.43
C PRO A 11 23.09 -0.92 6.85
N LEU A 12 23.47 0.34 7.13
CA LEU A 12 23.20 0.94 8.43
C LEU A 12 21.70 1.09 8.69
N PHE A 13 20.94 1.63 7.74
CA PHE A 13 19.48 1.79 7.87
C PHE A 13 18.77 0.46 8.00
N TRP A 14 19.16 -0.51 7.17
CA TRP A 14 18.65 -1.86 7.25
C TRP A 14 18.86 -2.46 8.65
N ARG A 15 20.07 -2.31 9.20
CA ARG A 15 20.38 -2.78 10.55
C ARG A 15 19.60 -2.03 11.64
N ILE A 16 19.38 -0.72 11.50
CA ILE A 16 18.54 0.07 12.43
C ILE A 16 17.13 -0.50 12.48
N ARG A 17 16.53 -0.79 11.32
CA ARG A 17 15.18 -1.36 11.21
C ARG A 17 15.09 -2.77 11.74
N GLN A 18 16.04 -3.63 11.38
CA GLN A 18 16.15 -5.00 11.88
C GLN A 18 16.20 -5.07 13.41
N LEU A 19 16.89 -4.11 14.03
CA LEU A 19 17.00 -4.00 15.48
C LEU A 19 15.79 -3.30 16.12
N GLY A 20 14.85 -2.80 15.32
CA GLY A 20 13.63 -2.11 15.74
C GLY A 20 13.90 -0.80 16.47
N LEU A 21 15.03 -0.14 16.22
CA LEU A 21 15.46 1.02 16.99
C LEU A 21 14.62 2.26 16.67
N MET A 22 14.43 3.11 17.66
CA MET A 22 13.75 4.39 17.48
C MET A 22 14.73 5.40 16.86
N TYR A 23 14.41 5.87 15.66
CA TYR A 23 15.28 6.75 14.91
C TYR A 23 14.54 7.88 14.20
N SER A 24 15.29 8.92 13.83
CA SER A 24 14.83 9.92 12.88
C SER A 24 15.97 10.44 12.02
N ILE A 25 15.65 10.85 10.80
CA ILE A 25 16.61 11.43 9.88
C ILE A 25 16.32 12.93 9.77
N LEU A 26 17.33 13.77 10.01
CA LEU A 26 17.23 15.22 9.95
C LEU A 26 18.48 15.77 9.24
N ASP A 27 18.27 16.49 8.13
CA ASP A 27 19.35 17.06 7.30
C ASP A 27 20.46 16.04 6.95
N GLY A 28 20.08 14.80 6.64
CA GLY A 28 21.01 13.72 6.30
C GLY A 28 21.73 13.08 7.49
N LYS A 29 21.47 13.54 8.72
CA LYS A 29 22.00 12.94 9.95
C LYS A 29 20.98 11.99 10.57
N ILE A 30 21.49 10.92 11.18
CA ILE A 30 20.65 9.92 11.84
C ILE A 30 20.68 10.16 13.34
N TYR A 31 19.51 10.31 13.95
CA TYR A 31 19.34 10.46 15.38
C TYR A 31 18.66 9.22 15.95
N LEU A 32 19.30 8.56 16.92
CA LEU A 32 18.75 7.45 17.68
C LEU A 32 18.38 7.86 19.10
N ASP A 33 17.22 7.42 19.56
CA ASP A 33 16.85 7.57 20.97
C ASP A 33 17.64 6.55 21.81
N GLY A 34 18.23 7.04 22.91
CA GLY A 34 19.11 6.23 23.76
C GLY A 34 18.32 5.40 24.79
N PRO A 35 18.87 4.28 25.29
CA PRO A 35 18.13 3.39 26.22
C PRO A 35 17.69 4.07 27.53
N ILE A 36 18.41 5.10 27.98
CA ILE A 36 18.07 5.86 29.20
C ILE A 36 16.79 6.68 29.05
N SER A 37 16.33 6.99 27.83
CA SER A 37 15.01 7.61 27.64
C SER A 37 13.84 6.64 27.89
N LEU A 38 14.13 5.35 28.15
CA LEU A 38 13.15 4.30 28.31
C LEU A 38 12.89 3.94 29.78
N PHE A 39 11.64 3.57 30.06
CA PHE A 39 11.21 3.15 31.40
C PHE A 39 11.11 1.62 31.55
N LYS A 40 10.93 0.90 30.44
CA LYS A 40 10.85 -0.56 30.33
C LYS A 40 11.70 -1.03 29.15
N LEU A 41 12.09 -2.32 29.17
CA LEU A 41 12.87 -2.97 28.11
C LEU A 41 14.24 -2.33 27.84
N THR A 42 14.77 -1.51 28.76
CA THR A 42 16.03 -0.80 28.63
C THR A 42 17.21 -1.73 28.31
N GLU A 43 17.25 -2.93 28.89
CA GLU A 43 18.29 -3.93 28.58
C GLU A 43 18.16 -4.52 27.17
N ARG A 44 16.95 -4.90 26.76
CA ARG A 44 16.68 -5.45 25.42
C ARG A 44 16.96 -4.41 24.34
N TYR A 45 16.46 -3.18 24.53
CA TYR A 45 16.72 -2.05 23.65
C TYR A 45 18.20 -1.65 23.67
N GLY A 46 18.84 -1.61 24.85
CA GLY A 46 20.27 -1.31 24.98
C GLY A 46 21.15 -2.33 24.28
N THR A 47 20.80 -3.61 24.35
CA THR A 47 21.50 -4.68 23.62
C THR A 47 21.31 -4.53 22.12
N ALA A 48 20.09 -4.24 21.65
CA ALA A 48 19.83 -3.95 20.24
C ALA A 48 20.63 -2.73 19.77
N PHE A 49 20.62 -1.64 20.54
CA PHE A 49 21.37 -0.41 20.27
C PHE A 49 22.89 -0.69 20.15
N ALA A 50 23.45 -1.50 21.05
CA ALA A 50 24.87 -1.87 21.01
C ALA A 50 25.23 -2.71 19.76
N LYS A 51 24.32 -3.58 19.30
CA LYS A 51 24.50 -4.40 18.09
C LYS A 51 24.55 -3.59 16.79
N LEU A 52 24.19 -2.32 16.83
CA LEU A 52 24.33 -1.41 15.69
C LEU A 52 25.76 -0.91 15.49
N LEU A 53 26.53 -0.78 16.58
CA LEU A 53 27.85 -0.17 16.55
C LEU A 53 28.79 -0.81 15.52
N PRO A 54 28.90 -2.16 15.40
CA PRO A 54 29.74 -2.78 14.37
C PRO A 54 29.46 -2.28 12.96
N THR A 55 28.19 -2.10 12.59
CA THR A 55 27.76 -1.65 11.26
C THR A 55 28.15 -0.20 10.98
N ILE A 56 28.14 0.66 12.01
CA ILE A 56 28.61 2.04 11.91
C ILE A 56 30.13 2.07 11.67
N LEU A 57 30.88 1.22 12.37
CA LEU A 57 32.35 1.16 12.30
C LEU A 57 32.88 0.67 10.94
N MET A 58 32.04 0.03 10.12
CA MET A 58 32.37 -0.37 8.75
C MET A 58 32.45 0.80 7.78
N ALA A 59 31.75 1.90 8.05
CA ALA A 59 31.83 3.08 7.20
C ALA A 59 33.27 3.61 7.16
N SER A 60 33.70 4.13 6.01
CA SER A 60 35.07 4.65 5.85
C SER A 60 35.32 5.85 6.77
N ARG A 61 34.31 6.71 6.91
CA ARG A 61 34.26 7.80 7.88
C ARG A 61 32.94 7.84 8.61
N TRP A 62 33.03 8.03 9.91
CA TRP A 62 31.89 8.10 10.80
C TRP A 62 32.20 9.00 12.01
N CYS A 63 31.15 9.61 12.56
CA CYS A 63 31.19 10.36 13.81
C CYS A 63 29.94 10.04 14.63
N LEU A 64 30.15 9.75 15.91
CA LEU A 64 29.12 9.50 16.91
C LEU A 64 29.16 10.60 17.95
N LYS A 65 27.99 11.18 18.24
CA LYS A 65 27.81 12.11 19.36
C LYS A 65 26.67 11.63 20.24
N ALA A 66 26.92 11.50 21.54
CA ALA A 66 25.93 11.03 22.49
C ALA A 66 25.93 11.87 23.76
N ASN A 67 24.72 12.12 24.28
CA ASN A 67 24.54 12.73 25.59
C ASN A 67 24.39 11.62 26.63
N VAL A 68 25.32 11.57 27.58
CA VAL A 68 25.36 10.58 28.66
C VAL A 68 24.94 11.26 29.96
N VAL A 69 23.80 10.85 30.49
CA VAL A 69 23.29 11.37 31.76
C VAL A 69 23.83 10.53 32.92
N ARG A 70 24.55 11.15 33.85
CA ARG A 70 25.07 10.50 35.05
C ARG A 70 24.50 11.15 36.30
N LYS A 71 24.02 10.34 37.24
CA LYS A 71 23.72 10.80 38.61
C LYS A 71 25.02 10.99 39.35
N THR A 72 25.23 12.20 39.86
CA THR A 72 26.37 12.57 40.72
C THR A 72 25.84 12.99 42.09
N PRO A 73 26.69 13.07 43.14
CA PRO A 73 26.27 13.60 44.44
C PRO A 73 25.67 15.01 44.37
N GLN A 74 26.02 15.79 43.34
CA GLN A 74 25.56 17.16 43.10
C GLN A 74 24.31 17.22 42.19
N GLY A 75 23.69 16.08 41.88
CA GLY A 75 22.53 15.98 41.00
C GLY A 75 22.81 15.30 39.66
N LYS A 76 21.86 15.39 38.72
CA LYS A 76 22.01 14.84 37.37
C LYS A 76 22.89 15.77 36.54
N ARG A 77 23.94 15.21 35.92
CA ARG A 77 24.79 15.90 34.94
C ARG A 77 24.69 15.24 33.58
N VAL A 78 24.77 16.03 32.53
CA VAL A 78 24.83 15.58 31.14
C VAL A 78 26.25 15.77 30.64
N TYR A 79 26.86 14.70 30.16
CA TYR A 79 28.17 14.71 29.54
C TYR A 79 28.01 14.47 28.05
N GLU A 80 28.77 15.19 27.24
CA GLU A 80 28.84 14.93 25.80
C GLU A 80 29.98 13.93 25.54
N PHE A 81 29.65 12.84 24.85
CA PHE A 81 30.59 11.82 24.40
C PHE A 81 30.68 11.91 22.88
N THR A 82 31.90 12.05 22.35
CA THR A 82 32.18 12.07 20.91
C THR A 82 33.19 10.99 20.58
N LEU A 83 32.95 10.30 19.47
CA LEU A 83 33.83 9.27 18.95
C LEU A 83 33.82 9.34 17.41
N ASP A 84 34.96 9.13 16.78
CA ASP A 84 35.06 9.17 15.31
C ASP A 84 35.97 8.07 14.75
N ASN A 85 36.10 8.05 13.42
CA ASN A 85 36.87 7.04 12.70
C ASN A 85 38.36 6.96 13.10
N THR A 86 38.94 7.97 13.74
CA THR A 86 40.32 7.90 14.27
C THR A 86 40.44 6.94 15.46
N ASN A 87 39.32 6.64 16.12
CA ASN A 87 39.25 5.74 17.27
C ASN A 87 38.92 4.28 16.89
N LYS A 88 38.90 3.93 15.60
CA LYS A 88 38.54 2.58 15.12
C LYS A 88 39.37 1.46 15.77
N GLN A 89 40.65 1.74 16.07
CA GLN A 89 41.57 0.79 16.69
C GLN A 89 41.15 0.35 18.10
N ILE A 90 40.34 1.15 18.82
CA ILE A 90 39.85 0.80 20.17
C ILE A 90 38.98 -0.47 20.14
N PHE A 91 38.35 -0.76 19.00
CA PHE A 91 37.36 -1.84 18.89
C PHE A 91 37.96 -3.17 18.45
N GLY A 92 39.25 -3.22 18.10
CA GLY A 92 39.92 -4.47 17.71
C GLY A 92 39.23 -5.21 16.56
N MET A 93 38.46 -4.51 15.72
CA MET A 93 37.74 -5.13 14.61
C MET A 93 38.71 -5.38 13.45
N GLU A 94 39.15 -6.63 13.34
CA GLU A 94 39.61 -7.18 12.06
C GLU A 94 38.44 -7.10 11.07
N SER A 95 38.75 -6.76 9.83
CA SER A 95 37.86 -6.20 8.78
C SER A 95 36.71 -7.10 8.30
N ASP A 96 36.46 -8.23 8.95
CA ASP A 96 35.71 -9.34 8.36
C ASP A 96 34.43 -9.63 9.18
N VAL A 97 33.68 -8.59 9.55
CA VAL A 97 32.28 -8.80 9.87
C VAL A 97 31.55 -8.94 8.54
N GLU A 98 31.50 -10.17 8.02
CA GLU A 98 30.65 -10.53 6.89
C GLU A 98 29.21 -10.15 7.26
N ILE A 99 28.71 -9.07 6.67
CA ILE A 99 27.28 -8.84 6.61
C ILE A 99 26.77 -9.98 5.73
N GLU A 100 25.95 -10.88 6.28
CA GLU A 100 25.10 -11.73 5.46
C GLU A 100 24.23 -10.79 4.60
N THR A 101 24.68 -10.48 3.38
CA THR A 101 23.97 -9.69 2.38
C THR A 101 22.90 -10.53 1.66
N GLU A 102 22.49 -11.66 2.25
CA GLU A 102 21.30 -12.34 1.78
C GLU A 102 20.11 -11.42 2.03
N GLU A 103 19.22 -11.28 1.05
CA GLU A 103 17.99 -10.49 1.07
C GLU A 103 16.97 -11.04 2.10
N LYS A 104 17.37 -11.15 3.36
CA LYS A 104 16.54 -11.58 4.49
C LYS A 104 15.65 -10.39 4.89
N PHE A 105 14.44 -10.69 5.35
CA PHE A 105 13.58 -9.67 5.96
C PHE A 105 14.21 -9.13 7.25
N ASP A 106 13.97 -7.86 7.57
CA ASP A 106 14.54 -7.23 8.76
C ASP A 106 13.88 -7.83 10.02
N SER A 107 12.66 -8.37 9.88
CA SER A 107 12.00 -9.13 10.93
C SER A 107 11.06 -10.21 10.37
N ALA A 108 10.77 -11.22 11.20
CA ALA A 108 9.74 -12.23 10.88
C ALA A 108 8.35 -11.58 10.66
N VAL A 109 8.13 -10.41 11.26
CA VAL A 109 6.87 -9.66 11.11
C VAL A 109 6.78 -8.98 9.74
N GLU A 110 7.89 -8.43 9.25
CA GLU A 110 7.96 -7.90 7.87
C GLU A 110 7.82 -8.99 6.82
N GLU A 111 8.42 -10.16 7.05
CA GLU A 111 8.22 -11.33 6.19
C GLU A 111 6.75 -11.74 6.15
N GLU A 112 6.12 -11.84 7.33
CA GLU A 112 4.68 -12.11 7.44
C GLU A 112 3.88 -11.06 6.65
N PHE A 113 4.19 -9.76 6.81
CA PHE A 113 3.51 -8.68 6.09
C PHE A 113 3.62 -8.83 4.58
N TYR A 114 4.82 -9.09 4.07
CA TYR A 114 5.07 -9.18 2.64
C TYR A 114 4.35 -10.37 2.00
N GLN A 115 4.19 -11.46 2.76
CA GLN A 115 3.43 -12.63 2.33
C GLN A 115 1.91 -12.41 2.36
N LEU A 116 1.41 -11.33 3.00
CA LEU A 116 -0.02 -11.03 3.00
C LEU A 116 -0.51 -10.61 1.62
N SER A 117 -1.58 -11.27 1.17
CA SER A 117 -2.28 -10.87 -0.05
C SER A 117 -3.38 -9.86 0.28
N PHE A 118 -3.35 -8.73 -0.42
CA PHE A 118 -4.40 -7.72 -0.39
C PHE A 118 -5.07 -7.68 -1.76
N LYS A 119 -6.35 -8.06 -1.83
CA LYS A 119 -7.08 -8.18 -3.10
C LYS A 119 -7.02 -6.87 -3.89
N GLY A 120 -6.45 -6.90 -5.09
CA GLY A 120 -6.32 -5.73 -5.98
C GLY A 120 -5.17 -4.79 -5.64
N TRP A 121 -4.30 -5.14 -4.69
CA TRP A 121 -3.13 -4.35 -4.31
C TRP A 121 -1.85 -5.16 -4.52
N THR A 122 -0.77 -4.45 -4.84
CA THR A 122 0.59 -5.01 -4.94
C THR A 122 1.45 -4.46 -3.82
N VAL A 123 2.25 -5.32 -3.19
CA VAL A 123 3.14 -4.96 -2.08
C VAL A 123 4.56 -4.85 -2.62
N ARG A 124 5.22 -3.72 -2.40
CA ARG A 124 6.63 -3.49 -2.69
C ARG A 124 7.38 -3.15 -1.42
N ARG A 125 8.59 -3.69 -1.25
CA ARG A 125 9.50 -3.35 -0.16
C ARG A 125 10.24 -2.05 -0.48
N GLU A 126 10.61 -1.32 0.57
CA GLU A 126 11.59 -0.22 0.55
C GLU A 126 11.41 0.73 -0.64
N PRO A 127 10.22 1.34 -0.78
CA PRO A 127 9.78 1.92 -2.04
C PRO A 127 10.59 3.15 -2.46
N THR A 128 10.84 4.07 -1.52
CA THR A 128 11.53 5.34 -1.75
C THR A 128 11.72 6.11 -0.44
N ILE A 129 12.55 7.16 -0.47
CA ILE A 129 12.74 8.11 0.63
C ILE A 129 11.68 9.23 0.50
N LEU A 130 10.87 9.41 1.53
CA LEU A 130 9.89 10.49 1.62
C LEU A 130 10.51 11.69 2.36
N LYS A 131 10.49 12.88 1.75
CA LYS A 131 11.01 14.11 2.35
C LYS A 131 9.89 14.89 3.04
N ALA A 132 10.05 15.17 4.33
CA ALA A 132 9.13 15.96 5.14
C ALA A 132 9.85 17.20 5.69
N GLY A 133 9.89 18.28 4.90
CA GLY A 133 10.70 19.46 5.21
C GLY A 133 12.19 19.10 5.34
N ARG A 134 12.75 19.21 6.55
CA ARG A 134 14.14 18.85 6.86
C ARG A 134 14.32 17.38 7.26
N TYR A 135 13.21 16.67 7.47
CA TYR A 135 13.20 15.27 7.86
C TYR A 135 13.10 14.36 6.64
N ALA A 136 13.57 13.12 6.80
CA ALA A 136 13.38 12.05 5.83
C ALA A 136 12.76 10.82 6.50
N PHE A 137 11.92 10.11 5.74
CA PHE A 137 11.24 8.89 6.13
C PHE A 137 11.49 7.82 5.07
N ILE A 138 11.68 6.58 5.52
CA ILE A 138 11.88 5.43 4.63
C ILE A 138 10.88 4.36 5.07
N PRO A 139 9.68 4.33 4.47
CA PRO A 139 8.69 3.30 4.75
C PRO A 139 9.21 1.89 4.46
N ASP A 140 8.70 0.91 5.17
CA ASP A 140 9.04 -0.51 4.95
C ASP A 140 8.37 -1.05 3.69
N PHE A 141 7.11 -0.66 3.46
CA PHE A 141 6.33 -1.13 2.33
C PHE A 141 5.56 -0.01 1.63
N LEU A 142 5.27 -0.27 0.35
CA LEU A 142 4.30 0.46 -0.46
C LEU A 142 3.25 -0.51 -0.99
N LEU A 143 2.00 -0.18 -0.74
CA LEU A 143 0.83 -0.82 -1.33
C LEU A 143 0.37 0.03 -2.51
N GLU A 144 0.45 -0.51 -3.73
CA GLU A 144 -0.04 0.14 -4.94
C GLU A 144 -1.30 -0.57 -5.45
N ARG A 145 -2.37 0.20 -5.68
CA ARG A 145 -3.61 -0.33 -6.25
C ARG A 145 -3.39 -0.68 -7.72
N ILE A 146 -3.77 -1.88 -8.12
CA ILE A 146 -3.69 -2.31 -9.52
C ILE A 146 -4.65 -1.46 -10.36
N GLY A 147 -4.12 -0.81 -11.40
CA GLY A 147 -4.92 0.01 -12.32
C GLY A 147 -5.34 1.38 -11.78
N ALA A 148 -4.78 1.84 -10.64
CA ALA A 148 -5.04 3.17 -10.11
C ALA A 148 -3.75 3.84 -9.62
N SER A 149 -3.79 5.17 -9.44
CA SER A 149 -2.66 5.95 -8.93
C SER A 149 -2.52 5.93 -7.40
N THR A 150 -3.39 5.20 -6.69
CA THR A 150 -3.42 5.18 -5.22
C THR A 150 -2.24 4.39 -4.67
N ARG A 151 -1.48 5.07 -3.80
CA ARG A 151 -0.28 4.57 -3.14
C ARG A 151 -0.42 4.74 -1.64
N VAL A 152 -0.28 3.65 -0.89
CA VAL A 152 -0.35 3.63 0.57
C VAL A 152 0.96 3.12 1.14
N TYR A 153 1.64 3.95 1.92
CA TYR A 153 2.89 3.61 2.58
C TYR A 153 2.61 2.94 3.93
N VAL A 154 3.41 1.94 4.27
CA VAL A 154 3.29 1.21 5.54
C VAL A 154 4.65 1.18 6.22
N GLU A 155 4.66 1.54 7.50
CA GLU A 155 5.83 1.46 8.39
C GLU A 155 5.50 0.52 9.56
N ILE A 156 6.36 -0.45 9.81
CA ILE A 156 6.32 -1.34 10.97
C ILE A 156 7.26 -0.78 12.05
N ILE A 157 6.66 -0.35 13.16
CA ILE A 157 7.38 0.23 14.27
C ILE A 157 7.70 -0.86 15.30
N GLY A 158 9.01 -1.07 15.51
CA GLY A 158 9.57 -1.93 16.55
C GLY A 158 9.44 -1.33 17.95
N PHE A 159 10.56 -1.04 18.61
CA PHE A 159 10.53 -0.39 19.92
C PHE A 159 9.93 1.02 19.82
N TRP A 160 9.11 1.39 20.81
CA TRP A 160 8.42 2.68 20.78
C TRP A 160 8.13 3.23 22.16
N THR A 161 7.91 4.54 22.21
CA THR A 161 7.31 5.27 23.33
C THR A 161 6.20 6.17 22.79
N PRO A 162 5.21 6.58 23.60
CA PRO A 162 4.17 7.49 23.13
C PRO A 162 4.74 8.81 22.62
N GLU A 163 5.80 9.31 23.26
CA GLU A 163 6.50 10.53 22.84
C GLU A 163 7.18 10.36 21.48
N TYR A 164 7.87 9.23 21.27
CA TYR A 164 8.44 8.88 19.98
C TYR A 164 7.38 8.82 18.87
N LEU A 165 6.25 8.14 19.12
CA LEU A 165 5.16 8.04 18.15
C LEU A 165 4.55 9.41 17.83
N LYS A 166 4.26 10.23 18.85
CA LYS A 166 3.74 11.60 18.65
C LYS A 166 4.69 12.43 17.81
N ASN A 167 5.99 12.39 18.11
CA ASN A 167 7.00 13.10 17.34
C ASN A 167 7.11 12.56 15.90
N LYS A 168 7.00 11.25 15.69
CA LYS A 168 6.97 10.67 14.34
C LYS A 168 5.74 11.12 13.55
N ILE A 169 4.55 11.10 14.16
CA ILE A 169 3.30 11.57 13.55
C ILE A 169 3.37 13.06 13.20
N GLN A 170 3.89 13.90 14.10
CA GLN A 170 4.07 15.33 13.84
C GLN A 170 4.98 15.60 12.63
N LYS A 171 6.02 14.78 12.45
CA LYS A 171 6.91 14.90 11.29
C LYS A 171 6.27 14.35 10.02
N ILE A 172 5.52 13.25 10.09
CA ILE A 172 4.70 12.73 8.97
C ILE A 172 3.68 13.77 8.50
N ASN A 173 3.13 14.56 9.42
CA ASN A 173 2.21 15.65 9.09
C ASN A 173 2.85 16.80 8.28
N GLN A 174 4.18 16.82 8.13
CA GLN A 174 4.91 17.76 7.27
C GLN A 174 5.16 17.21 5.85
N LEU A 175 4.75 15.97 5.56
CA LEU A 175 4.74 15.43 4.21
C LEU A 175 3.67 16.13 3.36
N GLU A 176 3.79 16.00 2.04
CA GLU A 176 2.73 16.36 1.11
C GLU A 176 1.40 15.69 1.51
N GLU A 177 0.30 16.41 1.37
CA GLU A 177 -1.02 16.00 1.86
C GLU A 177 -1.40 14.57 1.45
N ARG A 178 -1.19 14.22 0.18
CA ARG A 178 -1.45 12.87 -0.35
C ARG A 178 -0.60 11.78 0.31
N MET A 179 0.67 12.07 0.61
CA MET A 179 1.57 11.10 1.25
C MET A 179 1.22 10.96 2.74
N ARG A 180 0.92 12.07 3.42
CA ARG A 180 0.48 12.08 4.82
C ARG A 180 -0.79 11.28 5.02
N GLU A 181 -1.79 11.48 4.16
CA GLU A 181 -3.08 10.79 4.25
C GLU A 181 -2.96 9.30 3.97
N ASN A 182 -1.97 8.89 3.18
CA ASN A 182 -1.76 7.51 2.76
C ASN A 182 -0.62 6.82 3.50
N MET A 183 -0.42 7.13 4.79
CA MET A 183 0.60 6.49 5.64
C MET A 183 -0.08 5.67 6.73
N ILE A 184 0.27 4.39 6.85
CA ILE A 184 -0.18 3.48 7.91
C ILE A 184 1.01 3.12 8.80
N LEU A 185 0.87 3.29 10.11
CA LEU A 185 1.85 2.87 11.10
C LEU A 185 1.36 1.61 11.81
N LEU A 186 2.09 0.51 11.70
CA LEU A 186 1.85 -0.73 12.43
C LEU A 186 2.75 -0.76 13.66
N VAL A 187 2.19 -0.76 14.86
CA VAL A 187 2.97 -0.62 16.11
C VAL A 187 2.85 -1.86 16.98
N ASN A 188 3.99 -2.46 17.33
CA ASN A 188 4.00 -3.67 18.16
C ASN A 188 3.83 -3.33 19.65
N ARG A 189 2.71 -3.71 20.26
CA ARG A 189 2.40 -3.52 21.70
C ARG A 189 3.45 -4.13 22.63
N ASN A 190 4.02 -5.27 22.26
CA ASN A 190 5.00 -5.98 23.08
C ASN A 190 6.36 -5.28 23.13
N LEU A 191 6.57 -4.26 22.29
CA LEU A 191 7.80 -3.46 22.24
C LEU A 191 7.60 -2.04 22.79
N ALA A 192 6.50 -1.81 23.53
CA ALA A 192 6.28 -0.58 24.27
C ALA A 192 7.33 -0.39 25.38
N CYS A 193 8.18 0.60 25.24
CA CYS A 193 9.22 0.94 26.21
C CYS A 193 8.68 1.83 27.35
N SER A 194 7.51 2.43 27.19
CA SER A 194 6.83 3.22 28.23
C SER A 194 5.37 3.55 27.85
N GLY A 195 4.61 4.08 28.81
CA GLY A 195 3.30 4.69 28.58
C GLY A 195 2.22 3.73 28.07
N SER A 196 1.16 4.32 27.52
CA SER A 196 0.00 3.62 26.96
C SER A 196 -0.21 3.98 25.49
N GLU A 197 -0.93 3.12 24.78
CA GLU A 197 -1.44 3.39 23.44
C GLU A 197 -2.34 4.63 23.44
N PHE A 198 -2.47 5.26 22.28
CA PHE A 198 -3.40 6.37 22.06
C PHE A 198 -4.07 6.18 20.71
N ASP A 199 -5.36 6.52 20.66
CA ASP A 199 -6.14 6.36 19.46
C ASP A 199 -5.79 7.44 18.44
N THR A 200 -5.47 7.01 17.21
CA THR A 200 -5.14 7.90 16.10
C THR A 200 -5.51 7.22 14.80
N ASP A 201 -6.05 7.98 13.85
CA ASP A 201 -6.24 7.49 12.50
C ASP A 201 -4.92 7.00 11.90
N ASN A 202 -4.97 5.84 11.26
CA ASN A 202 -3.87 5.18 10.57
C ASN A 202 -2.70 4.70 11.47
N VAL A 203 -2.87 4.67 12.80
CA VAL A 203 -1.97 3.95 13.71
C VAL A 203 -2.67 2.68 14.18
N ILE A 204 -2.12 1.52 13.83
CA ILE A 204 -2.68 0.22 14.19
C ILE A 204 -1.74 -0.48 15.17
N PHE A 205 -2.21 -0.67 16.39
CA PHE A 205 -1.48 -1.43 17.39
C PHE A 205 -1.78 -2.91 17.26
N TYR A 206 -0.73 -3.75 17.31
CA TYR A 206 -0.84 -5.20 17.23
C TYR A 206 0.11 -5.88 18.20
N ASP A 207 -0.16 -7.14 18.55
CA ASP A 207 0.66 -7.88 19.51
C ASP A 207 1.72 -8.75 18.80
N ARG A 208 1.31 -9.90 18.28
CA ARG A 208 2.22 -10.87 17.67
C ARG A 208 2.05 -11.00 16.17
N LYS A 209 0.82 -10.78 15.68
CA LYS A 209 0.46 -10.94 14.27
C LYS A 209 -0.13 -9.65 13.74
N ILE A 210 0.12 -9.40 12.48
CA ILE A 210 -0.37 -8.22 11.79
C ILE A 210 -1.89 -8.34 11.55
N PRO A 211 -2.69 -7.31 11.89
CA PRO A 211 -4.14 -7.34 11.77
C PRO A 211 -4.57 -7.11 10.32
N HIS A 212 -4.46 -8.16 9.49
CA HIS A 212 -4.79 -8.13 8.05
C HIS A 212 -6.18 -7.56 7.75
N LEU A 213 -7.19 -7.94 8.54
CA LEU A 213 -8.57 -7.46 8.35
C LEU A 213 -8.72 -5.95 8.60
N GLU A 214 -7.96 -5.38 9.54
CA GLU A 214 -8.00 -3.94 9.82
C GLU A 214 -7.35 -3.15 8.70
N ILE A 215 -6.21 -3.64 8.19
CA ILE A 215 -5.54 -3.05 7.03
C ILE A 215 -6.48 -3.09 5.82
N LEU A 216 -7.16 -4.21 5.56
CA LEU A 216 -8.15 -4.30 4.48
C LEU A 216 -9.29 -3.29 4.62
N LYS A 217 -9.78 -3.03 5.84
CA LYS A 217 -10.81 -2.00 6.07
C LYS A 217 -10.29 -0.61 5.73
N ILE A 218 -9.04 -0.30 6.09
CA ILE A 218 -8.41 0.98 5.76
C ILE A 218 -8.23 1.11 4.24
N LEU A 219 -7.72 0.07 3.57
CA LEU A 219 -7.57 0.06 2.11
C LEU A 219 -8.89 0.28 1.38
N ARG A 220 -10.00 -0.30 1.87
CA ARG A 220 -11.33 -0.03 1.31
C ARG A 220 -11.73 1.44 1.42
N ARG A 221 -11.42 2.13 2.53
CA ARG A 221 -11.70 3.56 2.67
C ARG A 221 -10.92 4.38 1.62
N TYR A 222 -9.67 4.01 1.32
CA TYR A 222 -8.92 4.65 0.24
C TYR A 222 -9.54 4.36 -1.13
N GLU A 223 -10.01 3.13 -1.38
CA GLU A 223 -10.71 2.77 -2.62
C GLU A 223 -11.99 3.61 -2.79
N GLU A 224 -12.80 3.74 -1.74
CA GLU A 224 -14.04 4.53 -1.74
C GLU A 224 -13.77 6.03 -1.96
N LYS A 225 -12.74 6.59 -1.29
CA LYS A 225 -12.33 7.99 -1.47
C LYS A 225 -11.89 8.25 -2.92
N GLN A 226 -11.03 7.39 -3.46
CA GLN A 226 -10.55 7.48 -4.83
C GLN A 226 -11.71 7.39 -5.83
N LEU A 227 -12.63 6.44 -5.63
CA LEU A 227 -13.82 6.28 -6.47
C LEU A 227 -14.67 7.57 -6.47
N ALA A 228 -14.89 8.17 -5.29
CA ALA A 228 -15.66 9.41 -5.17
C ALA A 228 -14.97 10.59 -5.90
N GLU A 229 -13.65 10.72 -5.79
CA GLU A 229 -12.87 11.74 -6.51
C GLU A 229 -12.92 11.57 -8.02
N GLU A 230 -12.84 10.33 -8.52
CA GLU A 230 -12.95 10.02 -9.95
C GLU A 230 -14.36 10.30 -10.48
N ILE A 231 -15.40 9.90 -9.74
CA ILE A 231 -16.80 10.21 -10.08
C ILE A 231 -17.01 11.73 -10.14
N ALA A 232 -16.42 12.48 -9.20
CA ALA A 232 -16.51 13.94 -9.22
C ALA A 232 -15.86 14.55 -10.47
N LYS A 233 -14.65 14.10 -10.83
CA LYS A 233 -13.97 14.54 -12.06
C LYS A 233 -14.79 14.23 -13.32
N LEU A 234 -15.47 13.09 -13.36
CA LEU A 234 -16.31 12.70 -14.48
C LEU A 234 -17.59 13.53 -14.62
N LYS A 235 -18.09 14.17 -13.56
CA LYS A 235 -19.24 15.08 -13.67
C LYS A 235 -18.90 16.37 -14.42
N ASP A 236 -17.65 16.79 -14.35
CA ASP A 236 -17.15 17.99 -15.04
C ASP A 236 -16.73 17.69 -16.49
N ILE A 237 -16.67 16.41 -16.88
CA ILE A 237 -16.34 15.95 -18.23
C ILE A 237 -17.62 15.51 -18.92
N GLU A 238 -17.97 16.16 -20.02
CA GLU A 238 -19.07 15.70 -20.87
C GLU A 238 -18.63 14.44 -21.61
N ILE A 239 -19.02 13.27 -21.09
CA ILE A 239 -18.70 11.97 -21.69
C ILE A 239 -19.50 11.85 -22.99
N THR A 240 -18.87 12.23 -24.11
CA THR A 240 -19.46 12.11 -25.44
C THR A 240 -19.15 10.72 -25.98
N PHE A 241 -20.18 9.89 -26.05
CA PHE A 241 -20.11 8.64 -26.79
C PHE A 241 -20.18 8.95 -28.28
N GLU A 242 -19.28 8.36 -29.08
CA GLU A 242 -19.36 8.41 -30.55
C GLU A 242 -20.72 7.85 -30.96
N LYS A 243 -21.65 8.72 -31.39
CA LYS A 243 -23.06 8.34 -31.65
C LYS A 243 -23.21 7.26 -32.73
N ASP A 244 -22.18 7.06 -33.55
CA ASP A 244 -22.14 6.11 -34.66
C ASP A 244 -21.48 4.77 -34.32
N LYS A 245 -20.99 4.56 -33.09
CA LYS A 245 -20.43 3.27 -32.65
C LYS A 245 -21.43 2.45 -31.89
N ASP A 246 -21.90 1.38 -32.50
CA ASP A 246 -22.88 0.49 -31.87
C ASP A 246 -22.34 -0.28 -30.65
N ILE A 247 -21.01 -0.45 -30.52
CA ILE A 247 -20.36 -1.05 -29.35
C ILE A 247 -19.20 -0.17 -28.91
N ILE A 248 -19.19 0.18 -27.62
CA ILE A 248 -18.16 1.00 -27.01
C ILE A 248 -17.54 0.22 -25.84
N SER A 249 -16.21 0.08 -25.85
CA SER A 249 -15.47 -0.49 -24.71
C SER A 249 -15.35 0.53 -23.59
N LEU A 250 -15.83 0.17 -22.40
CA LEU A 250 -15.70 1.02 -21.21
C LEU A 250 -14.25 1.13 -20.76
N ASP A 251 -13.40 0.12 -21.01
CA ASP A 251 -11.96 0.17 -20.74
C ASP A 251 -11.27 1.30 -21.51
N GLU A 252 -11.56 1.42 -22.81
CA GLU A 252 -10.99 2.47 -23.65
C GLU A 252 -11.44 3.86 -23.19
N VAL A 253 -12.72 4.01 -22.85
CA VAL A 253 -13.28 5.28 -22.36
C VAL A 253 -12.68 5.64 -20.99
N ALA A 254 -12.59 4.69 -20.07
CA ALA A 254 -11.97 4.87 -18.76
C ALA A 254 -10.50 5.28 -18.90
N GLY A 255 -9.77 4.65 -19.82
CA GLY A 255 -8.38 5.01 -20.15
C GLY A 255 -8.24 6.44 -20.69
N ARG A 256 -9.13 6.88 -21.60
CA ARG A 256 -9.14 8.26 -22.13
C ARG A 256 -9.44 9.29 -21.03
N CYS A 257 -10.34 8.97 -20.11
CA CYS A 257 -10.71 9.84 -19.00
C CYS A 257 -9.75 9.71 -17.79
N ASN A 258 -8.79 8.78 -17.83
CA ASN A 258 -7.86 8.47 -16.74
C ASN A 258 -8.57 8.20 -15.39
N VAL A 259 -9.60 7.35 -15.44
CA VAL A 259 -10.41 6.93 -14.28
C VAL A 259 -10.52 5.41 -14.23
N SER A 260 -10.95 4.87 -13.09
CA SER A 260 -11.28 3.45 -12.98
C SER A 260 -12.55 3.09 -13.75
N LEU A 261 -12.63 1.84 -14.21
CA LEU A 261 -13.83 1.26 -14.81
C LEU A 261 -15.05 1.37 -13.90
N ASP A 262 -14.84 1.16 -12.60
CA ASP A 262 -15.92 1.19 -11.60
C ASP A 262 -16.48 2.62 -11.45
N ALA A 263 -15.62 3.65 -11.41
CA ALA A 263 -16.06 5.05 -11.41
C ALA A 263 -16.91 5.38 -12.64
N LEU A 264 -16.43 4.98 -13.82
CA LEU A 264 -17.13 5.20 -15.08
C LEU A 264 -18.51 4.51 -15.09
N LYS A 265 -18.56 3.24 -14.68
CA LYS A 265 -19.82 2.48 -14.59
C LYS A 265 -20.82 3.13 -13.63
N GLU A 266 -20.38 3.64 -12.49
CA GLU A 266 -21.26 4.31 -11.52
C GLU A 266 -21.83 5.63 -12.09
N VAL A 267 -21.02 6.44 -12.77
CA VAL A 267 -21.50 7.67 -13.43
C VAL A 267 -22.52 7.34 -14.52
N ILE A 268 -22.21 6.37 -15.37
CA ILE A 268 -23.11 5.91 -16.45
C ILE A 268 -24.43 5.40 -15.86
N LYS A 269 -24.39 4.56 -14.81
CA LYS A 269 -25.62 4.09 -14.13
C LYS A 269 -26.45 5.25 -13.57
N GLY A 270 -25.81 6.29 -13.04
CA GLY A 270 -26.47 7.51 -12.55
C GLY A 270 -27.10 8.36 -13.66
N GLN A 271 -26.46 8.39 -14.84
CA GLN A 271 -26.92 9.11 -16.04
C GLN A 271 -27.86 8.28 -16.94
N LYS A 272 -28.53 7.26 -16.39
CA LYS A 272 -29.45 6.35 -17.13
C LYS A 272 -30.47 7.06 -18.05
N LYS A 273 -30.81 8.32 -17.79
CA LYS A 273 -31.71 9.12 -18.65
C LYS A 273 -31.04 9.68 -19.91
N ASP A 274 -29.73 9.95 -19.88
CA ASP A 274 -28.98 10.58 -20.97
C ASP A 274 -28.22 9.57 -21.85
N LEU A 275 -28.14 8.30 -21.42
CA LEU A 275 -27.58 7.19 -22.20
C LEU A 275 -28.33 6.84 -23.48
N GLY A 276 -29.55 7.39 -23.66
CA GLY A 276 -30.34 7.22 -24.86
C GLY A 276 -30.53 5.75 -25.24
N ASN A 277 -29.91 5.36 -26.36
CA ASN A 277 -30.06 4.05 -26.99
C ASN A 277 -29.03 3.00 -26.55
N TYR A 278 -28.25 3.18 -25.48
CA TYR A 278 -27.23 2.21 -25.07
C TYR A 278 -27.57 1.47 -23.78
N LEU A 279 -27.11 0.22 -23.67
CA LEU A 279 -27.20 -0.62 -22.49
C LEU A 279 -25.81 -1.10 -22.04
N ILE A 280 -25.56 -1.10 -20.73
CA ILE A 280 -24.33 -1.66 -20.14
C ILE A 280 -24.41 -3.19 -20.13
N LEU A 281 -23.46 -3.85 -20.79
CA LEU A 281 -23.24 -5.30 -20.76
C LEU A 281 -21.77 -5.58 -20.44
N GLY A 282 -21.50 -5.99 -19.20
CA GLY A 282 -20.15 -6.22 -18.67
C GLY A 282 -19.32 -4.93 -18.68
N ASP A 283 -18.27 -4.94 -19.49
CA ASP A 283 -17.35 -3.82 -19.70
C ASP A 283 -17.61 -3.08 -21.02
N GLN A 284 -18.81 -3.24 -21.60
CA GLN A 284 -19.20 -2.63 -22.87
C GLN A 284 -20.54 -1.88 -22.76
N LEU A 285 -20.68 -0.80 -23.52
CA LEU A 285 -21.97 -0.23 -23.88
C LEU A 285 -22.37 -0.78 -25.25
N VAL A 286 -23.58 -1.32 -25.34
CA VAL A 286 -24.12 -1.91 -26.57
C VAL A 286 -25.39 -1.17 -26.96
N GLY A 287 -25.47 -0.76 -28.22
CA GLY A 287 -26.62 -0.07 -28.77
C GLY A 287 -27.86 -0.96 -28.84
N ASN A 288 -29.02 -0.39 -28.51
CA ASN A 288 -30.32 -1.04 -28.54
C ASN A 288 -30.68 -1.54 -29.94
N GLN A 289 -30.17 -0.92 -31.01
CA GLN A 289 -30.38 -1.38 -32.37
C GLN A 289 -29.67 -2.71 -32.62
N ILE A 290 -28.39 -2.83 -32.24
CA ILE A 290 -27.68 -4.11 -32.30
C ILE A 290 -28.35 -5.16 -31.42
N LEU A 291 -28.79 -4.80 -30.21
CA LEU A 291 -29.49 -5.76 -29.34
C LEU A 291 -30.77 -6.30 -29.99
N LYS A 292 -31.53 -5.46 -30.70
CA LYS A 292 -32.71 -5.90 -31.47
C LYS A 292 -32.32 -6.81 -32.64
N THR A 293 -31.26 -6.49 -33.37
CA THR A 293 -30.77 -7.33 -34.47
C THR A 293 -30.31 -8.70 -33.94
N ILE A 294 -29.55 -8.72 -32.85
CA ILE A 294 -29.12 -9.95 -32.18
C ILE A 294 -30.34 -10.74 -31.67
N GLN A 295 -31.34 -10.06 -31.11
CA GLN A 295 -32.58 -10.71 -30.66
C GLN A 295 -33.26 -11.45 -31.81
N GLY A 296 -33.37 -10.82 -32.99
CA GLY A 296 -33.92 -11.44 -34.19
C GLY A 296 -33.11 -12.64 -34.68
N GLU A 297 -31.77 -12.56 -34.69
CA GLU A 297 -30.90 -13.69 -35.04
C GLU A 297 -30.94 -14.84 -34.02
N LEU A 298 -31.27 -14.54 -32.76
CA LEU A 298 -31.43 -15.54 -31.70
C LEU A 298 -32.82 -16.20 -31.69
N GLU A 299 -33.79 -15.70 -32.47
CA GLU A 299 -35.09 -16.35 -32.58
C GLU A 299 -34.95 -17.69 -33.34
N GLY A 300 -35.22 -18.79 -32.62
CA GLY A 300 -35.09 -20.15 -33.16
C GLY A 300 -33.76 -20.84 -32.82
N VAL A 301 -32.78 -20.12 -32.29
CA VAL A 301 -31.53 -20.71 -31.80
C VAL A 301 -31.78 -21.42 -30.46
N ARG A 302 -31.34 -22.68 -30.35
CA ARG A 302 -31.47 -23.49 -29.12
C ARG A 302 -30.14 -23.85 -28.47
N LYS A 303 -29.07 -23.99 -29.26
CA LYS A 303 -27.74 -24.31 -28.74
C LYS A 303 -27.05 -23.06 -28.21
N HIS A 304 -26.44 -23.17 -27.03
CA HIS A 304 -25.69 -22.07 -26.42
C HIS A 304 -24.49 -21.66 -27.28
N GLU A 305 -23.77 -22.61 -27.88
CA GLU A 305 -22.59 -22.33 -28.71
C GLU A 305 -22.93 -21.49 -29.95
N ASP A 306 -24.07 -21.76 -30.59
CA ASP A 306 -24.53 -21.00 -31.76
C ASP A 306 -24.94 -19.59 -31.36
N ALA A 307 -25.54 -19.40 -30.19
CA ALA A 307 -25.79 -18.08 -29.63
C ALA A 307 -24.49 -17.31 -29.35
N LEU A 308 -23.44 -17.97 -28.83
CA LEU A 308 -22.12 -17.35 -28.65
C LEU A 308 -21.50 -16.88 -29.97
N LYS A 309 -21.69 -17.63 -31.07
CA LYS A 309 -21.20 -17.24 -32.41
C LYS A 309 -21.88 -15.96 -32.90
N VAL A 310 -23.18 -15.79 -32.63
CA VAL A 310 -23.91 -14.56 -32.94
C VAL A 310 -23.30 -13.39 -32.17
N PHE A 311 -23.17 -13.48 -30.85
CA PHE A 311 -22.58 -12.38 -30.06
C PHE A 311 -21.15 -12.03 -30.46
N LYS A 312 -20.31 -13.04 -30.76
CA LYS A 312 -18.94 -12.83 -31.25
C LYS A 312 -18.90 -12.08 -32.59
N ARG A 313 -19.83 -12.36 -33.51
CA ARG A 313 -19.93 -11.66 -34.80
C ARG A 313 -20.16 -10.16 -34.63
N TYR A 314 -20.98 -9.80 -33.65
CA TYR A 314 -21.28 -8.41 -33.34
C TYR A 314 -20.25 -7.77 -32.40
N GLY A 315 -19.37 -8.53 -31.75
CA GLY A 315 -18.32 -8.00 -30.87
C GLY A 315 -18.73 -7.85 -29.39
N VAL A 316 -19.84 -8.47 -28.98
CA VAL A 316 -20.32 -8.48 -27.59
C VAL A 316 -19.58 -9.56 -26.80
N LYS A 317 -18.84 -9.18 -25.75
CA LYS A 317 -18.03 -10.10 -24.94
C LYS A 317 -18.80 -10.70 -23.76
N ALA A 318 -19.74 -9.93 -23.18
CA ALA A 318 -20.50 -10.32 -21.99
C ALA A 318 -21.72 -11.20 -22.33
N HIS A 319 -21.47 -12.38 -22.91
CA HIS A 319 -22.52 -13.24 -23.50
C HIS A 319 -23.65 -13.60 -22.52
N THR A 320 -23.31 -13.97 -21.28
CA THR A 320 -24.30 -14.39 -20.27
C THR A 320 -25.24 -13.25 -19.90
N GLN A 321 -24.69 -12.05 -19.65
CA GLN A 321 -25.50 -10.86 -19.34
C GLN A 321 -26.33 -10.41 -20.54
N ALA A 322 -25.80 -10.55 -21.76
CA ALA A 322 -26.53 -10.24 -22.98
C ALA A 322 -27.73 -11.18 -23.16
N LEU A 323 -27.56 -12.48 -22.93
CA LEU A 323 -28.65 -13.47 -22.95
C LEU A 323 -29.73 -13.14 -21.91
N GLU A 324 -29.34 -12.89 -20.67
CA GLU A 324 -30.29 -12.53 -19.59
C GLU A 324 -31.07 -11.26 -19.94
N CYS A 325 -30.39 -10.24 -20.48
CA CYS A 325 -31.05 -9.01 -20.92
C CYS A 325 -32.06 -9.24 -22.05
N LEU A 326 -31.77 -10.17 -22.97
CA LEU A 326 -32.66 -10.53 -24.07
C LEU A 326 -33.78 -11.51 -23.64
N GLY A 327 -33.84 -11.86 -22.35
CA GLY A 327 -34.85 -12.75 -21.80
C GLY A 327 -34.57 -14.23 -22.04
N TYR A 328 -33.30 -14.63 -22.15
CA TYR A 328 -32.87 -16.02 -22.28
C TYR A 328 -32.11 -16.48 -21.03
N LYS A 329 -32.27 -17.75 -20.67
CA LYS A 329 -31.46 -18.44 -19.64
C LYS A 329 -30.74 -19.63 -20.24
N VAL A 330 -29.53 -19.89 -19.73
CA VAL A 330 -28.75 -21.06 -20.13
C VAL A 330 -29.12 -22.25 -19.24
N LYS A 331 -29.53 -23.35 -19.86
CA LYS A 331 -29.76 -24.63 -19.21
C LYS A 331 -28.56 -25.54 -19.47
N TRP A 332 -27.88 -25.92 -18.39
CA TRP A 332 -26.78 -26.86 -18.42
C TRP A 332 -27.33 -28.28 -18.20
N SER A 333 -27.04 -29.18 -19.12
CA SER A 333 -27.42 -30.60 -19.06
C SER A 333 -26.29 -31.50 -18.53
N GLY A 334 -25.10 -30.95 -18.29
CA GLY A 334 -23.91 -31.64 -17.77
C GLY A 334 -22.70 -30.69 -17.64
N LEU A 335 -21.51 -31.26 -17.46
CA LEU A 335 -20.23 -30.51 -17.40
C LEU A 335 -19.70 -30.12 -18.78
N ASP A 336 -20.22 -30.74 -19.83
CA ASP A 336 -19.84 -30.47 -21.22
C ASP A 336 -20.56 -29.20 -21.73
N PRO A 337 -19.82 -28.13 -22.07
CA PRO A 337 -20.40 -26.89 -22.55
C PRO A 337 -21.16 -26.99 -23.88
N GLU A 338 -20.88 -28.02 -24.69
CA GLU A 338 -21.54 -28.20 -25.99
C GLU A 338 -23.00 -28.64 -25.85
N ASN A 339 -23.37 -29.23 -24.71
CA ASN A 339 -24.73 -29.69 -24.44
C ASN A 339 -25.62 -28.61 -23.77
N ALA A 340 -25.09 -27.39 -23.61
CA ALA A 340 -25.84 -26.28 -23.04
C ALA A 340 -26.86 -25.71 -24.03
N GLU A 341 -28.08 -25.48 -23.55
CA GLU A 341 -29.19 -24.93 -24.35
C GLU A 341 -29.60 -23.55 -23.83
N ILE A 342 -30.07 -22.68 -24.72
CA ILE A 342 -30.69 -21.41 -24.35
C ILE A 342 -32.22 -21.52 -24.39
N LEU A 343 -32.87 -21.07 -23.33
CA LEU A 343 -34.32 -21.09 -23.18
C LEU A 343 -34.85 -19.67 -23.02
N LYS A 344 -35.84 -19.29 -23.85
CA LYS A 344 -36.54 -18.01 -23.71
C LYS A 344 -37.39 -18.06 -22.44
N THR A 345 -37.04 -17.26 -21.45
CA THR A 345 -37.88 -17.06 -20.26
C THR A 345 -39.13 -16.28 -20.69
N LYS A 346 -40.32 -16.86 -20.46
CA LYS A 346 -41.57 -16.09 -20.53
C LYS A 346 -41.51 -15.04 -19.43
N ILE A 347 -41.57 -13.77 -19.81
CA ILE A 347 -41.77 -12.63 -18.90
C ILE A 347 -43.18 -12.68 -18.36
#